data_AF-A0AAN8E8W6-F1
#
_entry.id   AF-A0AAN8E8W6-F1
#
_cell.length_a   1.000
_cell.length_b   1.000
_cell.length_c   1.000
_cell.angle_alpha   90.00
_cell.angle_beta   90.00
_cell.angle_gamma   90.00
#
_symmetry.space_group_name_H-M   'P 1'
#
loop_
_entity.id
_entity.type
_entity.pdbx_description
1 polymer ?
#
loop_
_entity_poly.entity_id
_entity_poly.type
_entity_poly.pdbx_seq_one_letter_code
_entity_poly.pdbx_strand_id
1 'polypeptide(L)'
;MLPFMDYVIREFGTATDWNYDNSYSFLTATSDAILSFETPTSATLHVSSLSTANFATSYTLSTLGQLDGSLSYLYSNIPLGHVPSKSPRIPLKRIVEGYRDVPLPVRLEDVARAIPELKDGRKPTLLHATLALPPPSTLTALYGRRVRPDTLLSVYLNSTSVSTPATPGPPPASVLAHVQHDTGRYSVEGIASTDNALLGARGMWNFGLGQPDLEYKTIGAVSELGGNPDIPIPPEMVDGLSAYYRRLSSKPSLLSAGAEFYYSPFSHVIGLSTGLRFTTLASHITPTDSAEVGSRPGSKPLAGTSAALSSALLTPANVSQSSFPYTMTLTLNPIIGALASTYSVKPTSNLALSSRFDFNVYSWESQYTLGAEIWRGRGRKHKAKKIDVKEGGTVLVSDELAWVKDHTADWFSADERLLKDERIDREQENVIKLRVDAGCNIGALWTRRVKSLLVSAGVSVSPVSSSTSMLRRDTGMLDPEGRRKRWTGKVGLSVAYST
;
A
#
# COMPACT_ATOMS: atom_id res chain seq x y z
N MET A 1 11.14 3.31 -2.21
CA MET A 1 10.91 2.20 -3.17
C MET A 1 11.08 0.92 -2.39
N LEU A 2 10.17 -0.05 -2.49
CA LEU A 2 10.34 -1.31 -1.76
C LEU A 2 11.58 -2.08 -2.28
N PRO A 3 12.44 -2.60 -1.39
CA PRO A 3 13.45 -3.58 -1.74
C PRO A 3 12.85 -4.79 -2.44
N PHE A 4 13.64 -5.46 -3.29
CA PHE A 4 13.17 -6.62 -4.04
C PHE A 4 12.71 -7.77 -3.13
N MET A 5 13.39 -8.00 -2.01
CA MET A 5 13.00 -9.06 -1.07
C MET A 5 11.66 -8.78 -0.41
N ASP A 6 11.42 -7.54 0.03
CA ASP A 6 10.13 -7.15 0.61
C ASP A 6 8.99 -7.23 -0.41
N TYR A 7 9.29 -6.91 -1.67
CA TYR A 7 8.37 -7.14 -2.79
C TYR A 7 7.99 -8.62 -2.89
N VAL A 8 8.97 -9.53 -2.93
CA VAL A 8 8.75 -10.98 -3.02
C VAL A 8 7.98 -11.52 -1.82
N ILE A 9 8.27 -11.06 -0.59
CA ILE A 9 7.54 -11.45 0.63
C ILE A 9 6.07 -11.05 0.54
N ARG A 10 5.78 -9.83 0.08
CA ARG A 10 4.39 -9.37 -0.07
C ARG A 10 3.66 -10.13 -1.18
N GLU A 11 4.34 -10.41 -2.30
CA GLU A 11 3.76 -11.19 -3.39
C GLU A 11 3.48 -12.65 -2.97
N PHE A 12 4.33 -13.23 -2.13
CA PHE A 12 4.06 -14.52 -1.49
C PHE A 12 2.77 -14.47 -0.68
N GLY A 13 2.54 -13.41 0.10
CA GLY A 13 1.28 -13.23 0.81
C GLY A 13 0.08 -13.17 -0.13
N THR A 14 0.17 -12.38 -1.20
CA THR A 14 -0.90 -12.30 -2.21
C THR A 14 -1.14 -13.63 -2.93
N ALA A 15 -0.08 -14.41 -3.20
CA ALA A 15 -0.18 -15.74 -3.78
C ALA A 15 -0.91 -16.71 -2.85
N THR A 16 -0.71 -16.56 -1.53
CA THR A 16 -1.45 -17.30 -0.52
C THR A 16 -2.81 -16.68 -0.18
N ASP A 17 -3.22 -15.61 -0.86
CA ASP A 17 -4.44 -14.85 -0.55
C ASP A 17 -4.53 -14.42 0.93
N TRP A 18 -3.41 -13.93 1.47
CA TRP A 18 -3.35 -13.34 2.79
C TRP A 18 -3.69 -11.85 2.73
N ASN A 19 -4.70 -11.43 3.49
CA ASN A 19 -5.14 -10.05 3.51
C ASN A 19 -4.35 -9.22 4.54
N TYR A 20 -3.33 -8.52 4.08
CA TYR A 20 -2.53 -7.61 4.92
C TYR A 20 -3.32 -6.40 5.44
N ASP A 21 -4.32 -5.93 4.70
CA ASP A 21 -5.05 -4.71 5.04
C ASP A 21 -6.02 -4.91 6.22
N ASN A 22 -6.28 -6.17 6.60
CA ASN A 22 -7.06 -6.57 7.76
C ASN A 22 -6.21 -6.81 9.02
N SER A 23 -5.19 -5.98 9.23
CA SER A 23 -4.32 -6.03 10.42
C SER A 23 -4.22 -4.64 11.04
N TYR A 24 -4.20 -4.58 12.38
CA TYR A 24 -4.10 -3.31 13.10
C TYR A 24 -2.84 -2.52 12.70
N SER A 25 -1.74 -3.20 12.38
CA SER A 25 -0.51 -2.56 11.91
C SER A 25 -0.66 -1.83 10.59
N PHE A 26 -1.62 -2.23 9.75
CA PHE A 26 -1.89 -1.60 8.46
C PHE A 26 -3.05 -0.60 8.52
N LEU A 27 -3.49 -0.20 9.72
CA LEU A 27 -4.58 0.78 9.89
C LEU A 27 -4.24 2.11 9.20
N THR A 28 -3.01 2.61 9.38
CA THR A 28 -2.50 3.87 8.82
C THR A 28 -1.67 3.69 7.53
N ALA A 29 -1.67 2.49 6.95
CA ALA A 29 -0.78 2.15 5.83
C ALA A 29 -0.98 3.06 4.60
N THR A 30 -2.20 3.52 4.32
CA THR A 30 -2.48 4.42 3.19
C THR A 30 -1.89 5.80 3.39
N SER A 31 -2.02 6.36 4.59
CA SER A 31 -1.45 7.67 4.92
C SER A 31 0.07 7.59 5.00
N ASP A 32 0.59 6.53 5.61
CA ASP A 32 2.03 6.31 5.75
C ASP A 32 2.70 6.10 4.38
N ALA A 33 2.10 5.31 3.48
CA ALA A 33 2.63 5.14 2.13
C ALA A 33 2.79 6.47 1.36
N ILE A 34 1.91 7.45 1.58
CA ILE A 34 1.95 8.76 0.91
C ILE A 34 2.85 9.75 1.66
N LEU A 35 2.85 9.72 3.00
CA LEU A 35 3.50 10.73 3.86
C LEU A 35 4.86 10.29 4.38
N SER A 36 5.03 9.04 4.84
CA SER A 36 6.26 8.55 5.46
C SER A 36 7.17 7.82 4.46
N PHE A 37 7.37 8.38 3.27
CA PHE A 37 8.38 7.86 2.36
C PHE A 37 9.79 8.30 2.75
N GLU A 38 10.74 7.38 2.63
CA GLU A 38 12.16 7.67 2.77
C GLU A 38 12.71 8.30 1.49
N THR A 39 13.47 9.38 1.65
CA THR A 39 14.26 9.95 0.55
C THR A 39 15.67 9.40 0.65
N PRO A 40 16.20 8.75 -0.41
CA PRO A 40 17.59 8.31 -0.41
C PRO A 40 18.52 9.49 -0.14
N THR A 41 19.54 9.27 0.69
CA THR A 41 20.55 10.27 1.06
C THR A 41 21.89 10.06 0.35
N SER A 42 22.09 8.87 -0.22
CA SER A 42 23.31 8.44 -0.91
C SER A 42 22.96 7.69 -2.20
N ALA A 43 23.98 7.25 -2.92
CA ALA A 43 23.81 6.37 -4.06
C ALA A 43 23.74 4.91 -3.56
N THR A 44 22.63 4.22 -3.87
CA THR A 44 22.46 2.79 -3.60
C THR A 44 22.16 2.01 -4.87
N LEU A 45 22.75 0.82 -4.98
CA LEU A 45 22.59 -0.10 -6.08
C LEU A 45 22.06 -1.42 -5.52
N HIS A 46 20.88 -1.84 -5.97
CA HIS A 46 20.25 -3.09 -5.63
C HIS A 46 20.31 -4.02 -6.85
N VAL A 47 20.99 -5.16 -6.71
CA VAL A 47 21.05 -6.20 -7.74
C VAL A 47 20.40 -7.44 -7.17
N SER A 48 19.34 -7.88 -7.82
CA SER A 48 18.53 -9.01 -7.36
C SER A 48 18.30 -10.01 -8.48
N SER A 49 18.06 -11.26 -8.11
CA SER A 49 17.81 -12.33 -9.07
C SER A 49 16.87 -13.36 -8.45
N LEU A 50 15.86 -13.76 -9.22
CA LEU A 50 15.01 -14.90 -8.88
C LEU A 50 15.53 -16.11 -9.66
N SER A 51 16.53 -16.79 -9.09
CA SER A 51 17.25 -17.88 -9.75
C SER A 51 16.40 -19.11 -10.01
N THR A 52 15.41 -19.40 -9.15
CA THR A 52 14.35 -20.39 -9.41
C THR A 52 13.00 -19.86 -8.93
N ALA A 53 11.89 -20.47 -9.33
CA ALA A 53 10.54 -20.08 -8.88
C ALA A 53 10.37 -20.07 -7.35
N ASN A 54 11.24 -20.78 -6.63
CA ASN A 54 11.22 -20.94 -5.18
C ASN A 54 12.38 -20.21 -4.50
N PHE A 55 13.34 -19.66 -5.25
CA PHE A 55 14.60 -19.18 -4.69
C PHE A 55 15.03 -17.82 -5.27
N ALA A 56 15.26 -16.86 -4.38
CA ALA A 56 15.71 -15.52 -4.73
C ALA A 56 16.95 -15.08 -3.94
N THR A 57 17.79 -14.28 -4.59
CA THR A 57 18.99 -13.67 -4.02
C THR A 57 19.00 -12.16 -4.27
N SER A 58 19.46 -11.37 -3.30
CA SER A 58 19.61 -9.91 -3.46
C SER A 58 20.94 -9.46 -2.86
N TYR A 59 21.57 -8.54 -3.58
CA TYR A 59 22.80 -7.86 -3.22
C TYR A 59 22.51 -6.37 -3.19
N THR A 60 22.83 -5.72 -2.08
CA THR A 60 22.76 -4.26 -1.98
C THR A 60 24.15 -3.69 -1.82
N LEU A 61 24.43 -2.58 -2.48
CA LEU A 61 25.69 -1.85 -2.39
C LEU A 61 25.37 -0.37 -2.23
N SER A 62 25.97 0.29 -1.24
CA SER A 62 25.74 1.71 -0.97
C SER A 62 27.05 2.47 -0.81
N THR A 63 27.03 3.76 -1.16
CA THR A 63 28.24 4.61 -1.15
C THR A 63 28.46 5.35 0.17
N LEU A 64 27.60 5.16 1.16
CA LEU A 64 27.68 5.86 2.46
C LEU A 64 28.55 5.06 3.43
N GLY A 65 29.86 5.02 3.21
CA GLY A 65 30.80 4.24 4.04
C GLY A 65 31.84 3.50 3.21
N GLN A 66 32.64 2.64 3.85
CA GLN A 66 33.77 1.92 3.23
C GLN A 66 33.33 0.69 2.41
N LEU A 67 32.11 0.72 1.83
CA LEU A 67 31.33 -0.35 1.16
C LEU A 67 30.33 -1.06 2.08
N ASP A 68 29.20 -0.40 2.35
CA ASP A 68 28.05 -1.02 3.02
C ASP A 68 27.22 -1.81 2.01
N GLY A 69 26.97 -3.09 2.31
CA GLY A 69 26.18 -3.96 1.46
C GLY A 69 25.48 -5.08 2.20
N SER A 70 24.44 -5.66 1.61
CA SER A 70 23.73 -6.78 2.21
C SER A 70 23.53 -7.92 1.22
N LEU A 71 23.59 -9.15 1.74
CA LEU A 71 23.29 -10.37 1.04
C LEU A 71 22.01 -10.96 1.60
N SER A 72 20.98 -11.06 0.76
CA SER A 72 19.70 -11.66 1.12
C SER A 72 19.46 -12.96 0.35
N TYR A 73 18.92 -13.93 1.06
CA TYR A 73 18.49 -15.24 0.58
C TYR A 73 17.01 -15.42 0.91
N LEU A 74 16.20 -15.85 -0.06
CA LEU A 74 14.78 -16.14 0.15
C LEU A 74 14.41 -17.47 -0.49
N TYR A 75 13.80 -18.35 0.29
CA TYR A 75 13.23 -19.62 -0.14
C TYR A 75 11.73 -19.68 0.15
N SER A 76 10.94 -20.06 -0.85
CA SER A 76 9.50 -20.27 -0.75
C SER A 76 9.17 -21.71 -1.17
N ASN A 77 8.25 -22.35 -0.45
CA ASN A 77 7.72 -23.65 -0.86
C ASN A 77 6.67 -23.55 -1.98
N ILE A 78 6.02 -22.39 -2.12
CA ILE A 78 5.08 -22.12 -3.23
C ILE A 78 5.85 -21.52 -4.40
N PRO A 79 5.64 -22.01 -5.63
CA PRO A 79 6.25 -21.44 -6.83
C PRO A 79 5.73 -20.03 -7.12
N LEU A 80 6.61 -19.03 -7.04
CA LEU A 80 6.31 -17.63 -7.34
C LEU A 80 6.36 -17.33 -8.85
N GLY A 81 6.06 -18.30 -9.71
CA GLY A 81 6.18 -18.17 -11.17
C GLY A 81 5.23 -17.13 -11.79
N HIS A 82 4.11 -16.83 -11.13
CA HIS A 82 3.16 -15.79 -11.54
C HIS A 82 3.64 -14.37 -11.17
N VAL A 83 4.66 -14.26 -10.30
CA VAL A 83 5.22 -12.99 -9.86
C VAL A 83 6.28 -12.54 -10.89
N PRO A 84 6.13 -11.36 -11.51
CA PRO A 84 7.14 -10.87 -12.44
C PRO A 84 8.45 -10.60 -11.67
N SER A 85 9.51 -11.36 -11.92
CA SER A 85 10.82 -11.16 -11.29
C SER A 85 11.70 -10.14 -12.02
N LYS A 86 11.57 -10.07 -13.34
CA LYS A 86 12.37 -9.19 -14.22
C LYS A 86 11.99 -7.73 -14.01
N SER A 87 12.96 -6.86 -13.77
CA SER A 87 12.77 -5.41 -13.62
C SER A 87 11.88 -4.73 -14.68
N PRO A 88 11.91 -5.08 -15.99
CA PRO A 88 10.97 -4.51 -16.97
C PRO A 88 9.52 -4.97 -16.80
N ARG A 89 9.29 -6.14 -16.18
CA ARG A 89 7.96 -6.74 -16.02
C ARG A 89 7.29 -6.35 -14.70
N ILE A 90 8.04 -5.98 -13.66
CA ILE A 90 7.45 -5.65 -12.34
C ILE A 90 6.64 -4.36 -12.41
N PRO A 91 5.32 -4.35 -12.15
CA PRO A 91 4.52 -3.12 -12.14
C PRO A 91 5.00 -2.11 -11.10
N LEU A 92 5.15 -0.83 -11.49
CA LEU A 92 5.61 0.21 -10.55
C LEU A 92 4.65 0.39 -9.37
N LYS A 93 3.34 0.22 -9.61
CA LYS A 93 2.29 0.27 -8.57
C LYS A 93 2.45 -0.77 -7.47
N ARG A 94 3.15 -1.87 -7.75
CA ARG A 94 3.47 -2.86 -6.71
C ARG A 94 4.70 -2.40 -5.93
N ILE A 95 5.79 -2.01 -6.57
CA ILE A 95 7.04 -1.64 -5.86
C ILE A 95 6.91 -0.32 -5.07
N VAL A 96 6.19 0.67 -5.62
CA VAL A 96 5.98 1.95 -4.95
C VAL A 96 4.71 1.84 -4.13
N GLU A 97 4.85 1.84 -2.81
CA GLU A 97 3.69 1.92 -1.93
C GLU A 97 2.97 3.24 -2.18
N GLY A 98 1.67 3.21 -2.41
CA GLY A 98 0.87 4.41 -2.65
C GLY A 98 -0.47 4.30 -1.95
N TYR A 99 -1.44 5.09 -2.42
CA TYR A 99 -2.82 4.92 -2.00
C TYR A 99 -3.32 3.50 -2.33
N ARG A 100 -3.76 2.77 -1.29
CA ARG A 100 -4.30 1.42 -1.40
C ARG A 100 -5.82 1.48 -1.26
N ASP A 101 -6.51 0.86 -2.21
CA ASP A 101 -7.95 0.65 -2.12
C ASP A 101 -8.15 -0.60 -1.25
N VAL A 102 -8.59 -0.45 -0.01
CA VAL A 102 -8.73 -1.57 0.95
C VAL A 102 -9.79 -2.55 0.41
N PRO A 103 -9.44 -3.81 0.11
CA PRO A 103 -10.43 -4.77 -0.38
C PRO A 103 -11.44 -5.10 0.74
N LEU A 104 -12.67 -5.44 0.35
CA LEU A 104 -13.61 -6.03 1.30
C LEU A 104 -13.02 -7.35 1.82
N PRO A 105 -12.93 -7.55 3.14
CA PRO A 105 -12.50 -8.81 3.70
C PRO A 105 -13.45 -9.92 3.25
N VAL A 106 -12.93 -10.85 2.45
CA VAL A 106 -13.67 -12.02 1.97
C VAL A 106 -13.66 -13.09 3.08
N ARG A 107 -14.78 -13.78 3.29
CA ARG A 107 -14.81 -14.91 4.22
C ARG A 107 -13.93 -16.04 3.69
N LEU A 108 -13.14 -16.62 4.58
CA LEU A 108 -12.15 -17.64 4.23
C LEU A 108 -12.76 -18.92 3.61
N GLU A 109 -14.02 -19.21 3.88
CA GLU A 109 -14.76 -20.34 3.28
C GLU A 109 -15.00 -20.18 1.77
N ASP A 110 -15.04 -18.94 1.28
CA ASP A 110 -15.14 -18.64 -0.14
C ASP A 110 -13.76 -18.74 -0.81
N VAL A 111 -12.69 -18.36 -0.09
CA VAL A 111 -11.29 -18.43 -0.53
C VAL A 111 -10.76 -19.86 -0.60
N ALA A 112 -11.08 -20.71 0.39
CA ALA A 112 -10.65 -22.10 0.43
C ALA A 112 -11.19 -22.94 -0.76
N ARG A 113 -12.29 -22.51 -1.38
CA ARG A 113 -12.80 -23.11 -2.62
C ARG A 113 -11.97 -22.72 -3.85
N ALA A 114 -11.35 -21.54 -3.83
CA ALA A 114 -10.67 -20.92 -4.98
C ALA A 114 -9.20 -21.34 -5.14
N ILE A 115 -8.49 -21.73 -4.07
CA ILE A 115 -7.05 -22.04 -4.13
C ILE A 115 -6.81 -23.57 -4.12
N PRO A 116 -6.44 -24.18 -5.26
CA PRO A 116 -6.18 -25.62 -5.34
C PRO A 116 -4.91 -26.05 -4.57
N GLU A 117 -3.91 -25.18 -4.44
CA GLU A 117 -2.65 -25.50 -3.73
C GLU A 117 -2.85 -25.70 -2.22
N LEU A 118 -3.89 -25.09 -1.63
CA LEU A 118 -4.29 -25.33 -0.25
C LEU A 118 -4.93 -26.71 -0.07
N LYS A 119 -5.41 -27.35 -1.17
CA LYS A 119 -6.01 -28.69 -1.17
C LYS A 119 -4.96 -29.81 -1.13
N ASP A 120 -3.73 -29.56 -1.60
CA ASP A 120 -2.63 -30.53 -1.61
C ASP A 120 -2.02 -30.80 -0.21
N GLY A 121 -2.56 -30.19 0.85
CA GLY A 121 -2.10 -30.37 2.23
C GLY A 121 -0.72 -29.77 2.52
N ARG A 122 -0.03 -29.21 1.51
CA ARG A 122 1.24 -28.50 1.67
C ARG A 122 0.99 -27.14 2.32
N LYS A 123 1.56 -26.95 3.50
CA LYS A 123 1.45 -25.67 4.22
C LYS A 123 2.41 -24.65 3.59
N PRO A 124 1.92 -23.47 3.17
CA PRO A 124 2.76 -22.37 2.69
C PRO A 124 3.86 -22.02 3.71
N THR A 125 5.12 -22.02 3.27
CA THR A 125 6.28 -21.65 4.10
C THR A 125 7.23 -20.74 3.32
N LEU A 126 7.76 -19.76 4.01
CA LEU A 126 8.70 -18.76 3.52
C LEU A 126 9.88 -18.66 4.49
N LEU A 127 11.09 -18.72 3.95
CA LEU A 127 12.33 -18.48 4.66
C LEU A 127 13.00 -17.29 4.00
N HIS A 128 13.35 -16.27 4.77
CA HIS A 128 14.14 -15.15 4.28
C HIS A 128 15.24 -14.86 5.29
N ALA A 129 16.47 -14.65 4.82
CA ALA A 129 17.59 -14.26 5.66
C ALA A 129 18.37 -13.15 4.94
N THR A 130 18.77 -12.12 5.68
CA THR A 130 19.61 -11.03 5.18
C THR A 130 20.77 -10.81 6.12
N LEU A 131 21.98 -10.87 5.56
CA LEU A 131 23.23 -10.57 6.24
C LEU A 131 23.74 -9.21 5.76
N ALA A 132 23.83 -8.23 6.66
CA ALA A 132 24.46 -6.95 6.37
C ALA A 132 25.97 -7.00 6.66
N LEU A 133 26.74 -6.41 5.75
CA LEU A 133 28.20 -6.29 5.76
C LEU A 133 28.52 -4.79 5.54
N PRO A 134 29.62 -4.21 6.07
CA PRO A 134 30.74 -4.72 6.85
C PRO A 134 30.47 -4.70 8.38
N PRO A 135 31.45 -5.10 9.24
CA PRO A 135 31.25 -5.15 10.69
C PRO A 135 30.80 -3.81 11.31
N PRO A 136 29.86 -3.81 12.28
CA PRO A 136 29.22 -4.97 12.90
C PRO A 136 28.23 -5.68 11.96
N SER A 137 28.48 -6.97 11.68
CA SER A 137 27.60 -7.77 10.81
C SER A 137 26.28 -8.05 11.53
N THR A 138 25.17 -7.80 10.85
CA THR A 138 23.84 -8.05 11.39
C THR A 138 23.15 -9.11 10.55
N LEU A 139 22.70 -10.17 11.20
CA LEU A 139 21.92 -11.23 10.60
C LEU A 139 20.46 -11.03 10.99
N THR A 140 19.62 -10.84 9.99
CA THR A 140 18.16 -10.85 10.14
C THR A 140 17.61 -12.07 9.43
N ALA A 141 16.67 -12.77 10.05
CA ALA A 141 15.96 -13.87 9.41
C ALA A 141 14.47 -13.82 9.73
N LEU A 142 13.67 -14.31 8.79
CA LEU A 142 12.23 -14.41 8.82
C LEU A 142 11.87 -15.85 8.43
N TYR A 143 11.17 -16.52 9.33
CA TYR A 143 10.49 -17.78 9.06
C TYR A 143 8.99 -17.52 9.10
N GLY A 144 8.31 -17.62 7.95
CA GLY A 144 6.86 -17.51 7.84
C GLY A 144 6.24 -18.85 7.50
N ARG A 145 5.17 -19.23 8.19
CA ARG A 145 4.40 -20.45 7.91
C ARG A 145 2.92 -20.25 8.17
N ARG A 146 2.10 -20.64 7.19
CA ARG A 146 0.65 -20.72 7.37
C ARG A 146 0.31 -22.04 8.08
N VAL A 147 -0.01 -21.96 9.38
CA VAL A 147 -0.27 -23.15 10.22
C VAL A 147 -1.66 -23.71 9.95
N ARG A 148 -2.61 -22.80 9.74
CA ARG A 148 -4.00 -23.04 9.34
C ARG A 148 -4.39 -22.04 8.24
N PRO A 149 -5.45 -22.27 7.47
CA PRO A 149 -5.93 -21.30 6.48
C PRO A 149 -6.14 -19.89 7.06
N ASP A 150 -6.59 -19.79 8.31
CA ASP A 150 -6.86 -18.54 9.04
C ASP A 150 -5.68 -18.04 9.88
N THR A 151 -4.64 -18.86 10.11
CA THR A 151 -3.54 -18.53 11.03
C THR A 151 -2.18 -18.54 10.33
N LEU A 152 -1.51 -17.37 10.35
CA LEU A 152 -0.14 -17.17 9.91
C LEU A 152 0.78 -17.04 11.12
N LEU A 153 1.86 -17.83 11.13
CA LEU A 153 2.94 -17.78 12.13
C LEU A 153 4.18 -17.20 11.45
N SER A 154 4.74 -16.14 12.02
CA SER A 154 6.00 -15.52 11.61
C SER A 154 6.97 -15.48 12.79
N VAL A 155 8.21 -15.88 12.55
CA VAL A 155 9.31 -15.80 13.53
C VAL A 155 10.41 -14.96 12.92
N TYR A 156 10.76 -13.87 13.58
CA TYR A 156 11.83 -12.97 13.21
C TYR A 156 13.01 -13.20 14.14
N LEU A 157 14.21 -13.29 13.57
CA LEU A 157 15.47 -13.44 14.28
C LEU A 157 16.35 -12.26 13.93
N ASN A 158 16.98 -11.66 14.93
CA ASN A 158 17.97 -10.62 14.75
C ASN A 158 19.19 -10.94 15.60
N SER A 159 20.37 -10.95 15.01
CA SER A 159 21.63 -11.11 15.73
C SER A 159 22.64 -10.11 15.21
N THR A 160 23.28 -9.40 16.13
CA THR A 160 24.29 -8.38 15.81
C THR A 160 25.64 -8.80 16.37
N SER A 161 26.63 -8.94 15.49
CA SER A 161 28.00 -9.21 15.91
C SER A 161 28.65 -7.91 16.38
N VAL A 162 29.14 -7.85 17.61
CA VAL A 162 29.88 -6.68 18.11
C VAL A 162 31.35 -6.81 17.69
N SER A 163 31.88 -5.83 16.97
CA SER A 163 33.32 -5.75 16.70
C SER A 163 34.07 -5.15 17.91
N THR A 164 34.93 -5.98 18.52
CA THR A 164 36.02 -5.69 19.49
C THR A 164 35.73 -5.27 20.95
N PRO A 165 36.45 -5.83 21.95
CA PRO A 165 37.13 -7.13 21.97
C PRO A 165 36.13 -8.27 22.21
N ALA A 166 36.47 -9.44 21.67
CA ALA A 166 35.71 -10.68 21.80
C ALA A 166 35.55 -11.07 23.28
N THR A 167 34.40 -10.75 23.87
CA THR A 167 33.93 -11.51 25.02
C THR A 167 33.71 -12.93 24.51
N PRO A 168 34.32 -13.97 25.13
CA PRO A 168 34.11 -15.35 24.70
C PRO A 168 32.65 -15.71 24.97
N GLY A 169 31.82 -15.66 23.94
CA GLY A 169 30.39 -15.95 24.02
C GLY A 169 29.69 -15.83 22.67
N PRO A 170 28.55 -16.50 22.49
CA PRO A 170 27.72 -16.30 21.30
C PRO A 170 27.26 -14.83 21.21
N PRO A 171 27.14 -14.25 20.00
CA PRO A 171 26.64 -12.89 19.83
C PRO A 171 25.22 -12.77 20.37
N PRO A 172 24.81 -11.59 20.88
CA PRO A 172 23.45 -11.37 21.32
C PRO A 172 22.48 -11.60 20.15
N ALA A 173 21.39 -12.30 20.44
CA ALA A 173 20.33 -12.57 19.48
C ALA A 173 18.97 -12.32 20.14
N SER A 174 18.06 -11.72 19.39
CA SER A 174 16.66 -11.55 19.77
C SER A 174 15.76 -12.29 18.80
N VAL A 175 14.68 -12.86 19.34
CA VAL A 175 13.66 -13.61 18.62
C VAL A 175 12.32 -12.96 18.86
N LEU A 176 11.59 -12.67 17.79
CA LEU A 176 10.21 -12.19 17.86
C LEU A 176 9.31 -13.23 17.18
N ALA A 177 8.38 -13.79 17.94
CA ALA A 177 7.30 -14.62 17.45
C ALA A 177 6.04 -13.75 17.24
N HIS A 178 5.40 -13.91 16.08
CA HIS A 178 4.20 -13.21 15.68
C HIS A 178 3.18 -14.21 15.14
N VAL A 179 2.00 -14.22 15.71
CA VAL A 179 0.88 -15.07 15.29
C VAL A 179 -0.25 -14.17 14.88
N GLN A 180 -0.72 -14.30 13.65
CA GLN A 180 -1.88 -13.56 13.14
C GLN A 180 -3.00 -14.57 12.85
N HIS A 181 -4.20 -14.28 13.33
CA HIS A 181 -5.40 -15.06 13.04
C HIS A 181 -6.46 -14.14 12.42
N ASP A 182 -6.76 -14.37 11.15
CA ASP A 182 -7.67 -13.56 10.34
C ASP A 182 -8.90 -14.38 9.93
N THR A 183 -10.09 -13.86 10.27
CA THR A 183 -11.39 -14.42 9.89
C THR A 183 -12.15 -13.54 8.89
N GLY A 184 -11.53 -12.45 8.43
CA GLY A 184 -12.14 -11.39 7.62
C GLY A 184 -12.94 -10.39 8.46
N ARG A 185 -13.86 -10.85 9.31
CA ARG A 185 -14.66 -9.96 10.19
C ARG A 185 -13.80 -9.38 11.32
N TYR A 186 -12.96 -10.20 11.91
CA TYR A 186 -12.02 -9.76 12.94
C TYR A 186 -10.66 -10.39 12.66
N SER A 187 -9.62 -9.70 13.13
CA SER A 187 -8.23 -10.12 13.03
C SER A 187 -7.57 -9.91 14.38
N VAL A 188 -6.92 -10.96 14.89
CA VAL A 188 -6.22 -10.94 16.19
C VAL A 188 -4.77 -11.31 15.95
N GLU A 189 -3.86 -10.54 16.55
CA GLU A 189 -2.44 -10.79 16.50
C GLU A 189 -1.85 -10.93 17.89
N GLY A 190 -1.03 -11.96 18.10
CA GLY A 190 -0.20 -12.13 19.29
C GLY A 190 1.27 -11.95 18.94
N ILE A 191 2.01 -11.20 19.75
CA ILE A 191 3.42 -10.89 19.57
C ILE A 191 4.16 -11.24 20.85
N ALA A 192 5.30 -11.91 20.73
CA ALA A 192 6.18 -12.20 21.84
C ALA A 192 7.63 -12.00 21.39
N SER A 193 8.38 -11.15 22.08
CA SER A 193 9.80 -10.89 21.83
C SER A 193 10.63 -11.36 23.02
N THR A 194 11.76 -12.00 22.75
CA THR A 194 12.76 -12.31 23.78
C THR A 194 13.55 -11.06 24.20
N ASP A 195 13.55 -10.03 23.36
CA ASP A 195 14.11 -8.72 23.72
C ASP A 195 13.21 -8.07 24.76
N ASN A 196 13.72 -7.94 25.98
CA ASN A 196 13.01 -7.38 27.13
C ASN A 196 11.68 -8.13 27.48
N ALA A 197 11.55 -9.40 27.07
CA ALA A 197 10.35 -10.24 27.24
C ALA A 197 9.04 -9.53 26.85
N LEU A 198 9.04 -8.74 25.78
CA LEU A 198 7.88 -7.98 25.35
C LEU A 198 6.76 -8.90 24.86
N LEU A 199 5.59 -8.82 25.49
CA LEU A 199 4.36 -9.48 25.03
C LEU A 199 3.41 -8.42 24.47
N GLY A 200 2.75 -8.71 23.36
CA GLY A 200 1.81 -7.83 22.71
C GLY A 200 0.59 -8.56 22.17
N ALA A 201 -0.55 -7.89 22.17
CA ALA A 201 -1.77 -8.34 21.54
C ALA A 201 -2.36 -7.19 20.72
N ARG A 202 -2.82 -7.49 19.50
CA ARG A 202 -3.53 -6.55 18.63
C ARG A 202 -4.85 -7.15 18.19
N GLY A 203 -5.86 -6.32 18.05
CA GLY A 203 -7.17 -6.72 17.55
C GLY A 203 -7.70 -5.68 16.57
N MET A 204 -8.31 -6.14 15.48
CA MET A 204 -9.11 -5.32 14.58
C MET A 204 -10.47 -5.99 14.39
N TRP A 205 -11.52 -5.17 14.34
CA TRP A 205 -12.89 -5.55 14.09
C TRP A 205 -13.47 -4.72 12.95
N ASN A 206 -14.02 -5.40 11.94
CA ASN A 206 -14.68 -4.79 10.79
C ASN A 206 -16.19 -4.78 10.96
N PHE A 207 -16.78 -3.59 10.94
CA PHE A 207 -18.22 -3.39 11.04
C PHE A 207 -18.88 -3.44 9.66
N GLY A 208 -20.12 -3.92 9.63
CA GLY A 208 -20.97 -3.90 8.43
C GLY A 208 -20.73 -5.04 7.44
N LEU A 209 -19.87 -6.01 7.76
CA LEU A 209 -19.58 -7.19 6.94
C LEU A 209 -20.37 -8.45 7.35
N GLY A 210 -21.03 -8.46 8.51
CA GLY A 210 -21.83 -9.61 8.93
C GLY A 210 -23.03 -9.80 8.00
N GLN A 211 -23.14 -10.97 7.38
CA GLN A 211 -24.42 -11.43 6.84
C GLN A 211 -25.44 -11.36 7.99
N PRO A 212 -26.65 -10.82 7.78
CA PRO A 212 -27.67 -10.88 8.82
C PRO A 212 -27.83 -12.35 9.23
N ASP A 213 -27.95 -12.62 10.53
CA ASP A 213 -28.08 -13.96 11.13
C ASP A 213 -29.39 -14.65 10.69
N LEU A 214 -29.52 -14.90 9.39
CA LEU A 214 -30.63 -15.57 8.75
C LEU A 214 -30.32 -17.05 8.58
N GLU A 215 -29.06 -17.47 8.66
CA GLU A 215 -28.62 -18.87 8.58
C GLU A 215 -29.17 -19.71 9.74
N TYR A 216 -29.14 -19.20 10.97
CA TYR A 216 -29.77 -19.86 12.12
C TYR A 216 -31.29 -19.96 11.99
N LYS A 217 -31.92 -18.96 11.35
CA LYS A 217 -33.36 -18.97 11.08
C LYS A 217 -33.72 -19.90 9.92
N THR A 218 -32.79 -20.13 8.98
CA THR A 218 -32.94 -21.07 7.87
C THR A 218 -32.91 -22.50 8.39
N ILE A 219 -31.94 -22.83 9.25
CA ILE A 219 -31.83 -24.18 9.82
C ILE A 219 -33.01 -24.45 10.77
N GLY A 220 -33.42 -23.46 11.57
CA GLY A 220 -34.62 -23.55 12.41
C GLY A 220 -35.91 -23.76 11.58
N ALA A 221 -36.12 -22.97 10.52
CA ALA A 221 -37.30 -23.08 9.67
C ALA A 221 -37.30 -24.39 8.84
N VAL A 222 -36.15 -24.81 8.30
CA VAL A 222 -36.02 -26.06 7.53
C VAL A 222 -36.13 -27.29 8.44
N SER A 223 -35.71 -27.19 9.70
CA SER A 223 -35.87 -28.26 10.69
C SER A 223 -37.31 -28.36 11.22
N GLU A 224 -38.08 -27.26 11.28
CA GLU A 224 -39.51 -27.30 11.64
C GLU A 224 -40.42 -27.69 10.46
N LEU A 225 -39.98 -27.53 9.21
CA LEU A 225 -40.78 -27.81 8.00
C LEU A 225 -40.46 -29.14 7.30
N GLY A 226 -39.73 -30.06 7.94
CA GLY A 226 -39.64 -31.44 7.47
C GLY A 226 -39.15 -31.60 6.04
N GLY A 227 -37.87 -31.30 5.79
CA GLY A 227 -37.06 -31.96 4.75
C GLY A 227 -37.62 -32.06 3.33
N ASN A 228 -38.40 -31.08 2.86
CA ASN A 228 -38.91 -31.09 1.48
C ASN A 228 -38.19 -29.99 0.65
N PRO A 229 -37.50 -30.34 -0.46
CA PRO A 229 -36.67 -29.41 -1.22
C PRO A 229 -37.44 -28.39 -2.08
N ASP A 230 -38.78 -28.49 -2.14
CA ASP A 230 -39.63 -27.68 -3.04
C ASP A 230 -40.36 -26.50 -2.35
N ILE A 231 -39.97 -26.11 -1.14
CA ILE A 231 -40.61 -24.99 -0.42
C ILE A 231 -39.95 -23.65 -0.83
N PRO A 232 -40.71 -22.66 -1.33
CA PRO A 232 -40.18 -21.33 -1.66
C PRO A 232 -39.60 -20.63 -0.42
N ILE A 233 -38.37 -20.12 -0.52
CA ILE A 233 -37.74 -19.30 0.51
C ILE A 233 -38.66 -18.09 0.82
N PRO A 234 -38.92 -17.75 2.10
CA PRO A 234 -39.75 -16.60 2.45
C PRO A 234 -39.25 -15.31 1.79
N PRO A 235 -40.14 -14.48 1.20
CA PRO A 235 -39.75 -13.30 0.42
C PRO A 235 -38.96 -12.26 1.24
N GLU A 236 -39.23 -12.14 2.54
CA GLU A 236 -38.49 -11.24 3.45
C GLU A 236 -37.01 -11.63 3.59
N MET A 237 -36.68 -12.92 3.50
CA MET A 237 -35.32 -13.41 3.64
C MET A 237 -34.49 -13.16 2.36
N VAL A 238 -35.13 -13.29 1.19
CA VAL A 238 -34.54 -12.93 -0.11
C VAL A 238 -34.32 -11.42 -0.19
N ASP A 239 -35.24 -10.62 0.32
CA ASP A 239 -35.11 -9.16 0.38
C ASP A 239 -33.94 -8.73 1.28
N GLY A 240 -33.78 -9.34 2.47
CA GLY A 240 -32.65 -9.07 3.38
C GLY A 240 -31.27 -9.40 2.82
N LEU A 241 -31.12 -10.58 2.18
CA LEU A 241 -29.86 -10.97 1.54
C LEU A 241 -29.57 -10.14 0.28
N SER A 242 -30.58 -9.89 -0.56
CA SER A 242 -30.42 -9.06 -1.75
C SER A 242 -30.14 -7.60 -1.41
N ALA A 243 -30.73 -7.05 -0.35
CA ALA A 243 -30.41 -5.73 0.19
C ALA A 243 -28.97 -5.66 0.75
N TYR A 244 -28.51 -6.71 1.43
CA TYR A 244 -27.14 -6.84 1.90
C TYR A 244 -26.13 -6.87 0.73
N TYR A 245 -26.36 -7.71 -0.29
CA TYR A 245 -25.52 -7.76 -1.49
C TYR A 245 -25.58 -6.47 -2.31
N ARG A 246 -26.76 -5.84 -2.43
CA ARG A 246 -26.91 -4.51 -3.08
C ARG A 246 -26.16 -3.43 -2.33
N ARG A 247 -26.13 -3.45 -0.99
CA ARG A 247 -25.35 -2.51 -0.17
C ARG A 247 -23.85 -2.69 -0.41
N LEU A 248 -23.39 -3.95 -0.44
CA LEU A 248 -22.00 -4.27 -0.74
C LEU A 248 -21.62 -3.94 -2.19
N SER A 249 -22.53 -4.09 -3.15
CA SER A 249 -22.22 -3.87 -4.58
C SER A 249 -22.34 -2.41 -5.00
N SER A 250 -23.27 -1.64 -4.41
CA SER A 250 -23.56 -0.28 -4.87
C SER A 250 -22.54 0.74 -4.40
N LYS A 251 -22.22 0.79 -3.09
CA LYS A 251 -21.25 1.72 -2.47
C LYS A 251 -20.77 1.20 -1.11
N PRO A 252 -19.83 0.25 -1.06
CA PRO A 252 -19.40 -0.29 0.21
C PRO A 252 -18.54 0.73 0.97
N SER A 253 -18.97 1.08 2.18
CA SER A 253 -18.11 1.74 3.17
C SER A 253 -17.75 0.73 4.25
N LEU A 254 -16.49 0.74 4.67
CA LEU A 254 -15.96 -0.14 5.68
C LEU A 254 -15.48 0.70 6.86
N LEU A 255 -16.10 0.46 8.01
CA LEU A 255 -15.66 0.98 9.30
C LEU A 255 -14.94 -0.14 10.03
N SER A 256 -13.69 0.10 10.42
CA SER A 256 -12.86 -0.80 11.21
C SER A 256 -12.49 -0.10 12.52
N ALA A 257 -12.52 -0.83 13.64
CA ALA A 257 -11.95 -0.37 14.91
C ALA A 257 -10.94 -1.40 15.40
N GLY A 258 -9.93 -0.96 16.12
CA GLY A 258 -8.96 -1.87 16.71
C GLY A 258 -8.22 -1.26 17.88
N ALA A 259 -7.43 -2.11 18.52
CA ALA A 259 -6.58 -1.73 19.62
C ALA A 259 -5.33 -2.60 19.64
N GLU A 260 -4.27 -2.07 20.22
CA GLU A 260 -3.06 -2.81 20.55
C GLU A 260 -2.67 -2.57 22.00
N PHE A 261 -2.12 -3.61 22.62
CA PHE A 261 -1.64 -3.62 23.98
C PHE A 261 -0.28 -4.31 24.02
N TYR A 262 0.67 -3.71 24.71
CA TYR A 262 2.01 -4.27 24.93
C TYR A 262 2.35 -4.21 26.41
N TYR A 263 3.05 -5.23 26.88
CA TYR A 263 3.55 -5.32 28.24
C TYR A 263 4.92 -5.99 28.24
N SER A 264 5.90 -5.35 28.86
CA SER A 264 7.18 -5.96 29.17
C SER A 264 7.31 -6.13 30.68
N PRO A 265 7.48 -7.38 31.19
CA PRO A 265 7.66 -7.63 32.61
C PRO A 265 9.03 -7.16 33.11
N PHE A 266 10.05 -7.11 32.26
CA PHE A 266 11.41 -6.71 32.66
C PHE A 266 11.60 -5.21 32.74
N SER A 267 11.00 -4.42 31.83
CA SER A 267 11.04 -2.96 31.93
C SER A 267 9.84 -2.36 32.65
N HIS A 268 8.83 -3.15 33.02
CA HIS A 268 7.57 -2.69 33.59
C HIS A 268 6.87 -1.61 32.74
N VAL A 269 7.07 -1.64 31.42
CA VAL A 269 6.46 -0.67 30.49
C VAL A 269 5.21 -1.29 29.88
N ILE A 270 4.14 -0.48 29.84
CA ILE A 270 2.88 -0.81 29.16
C ILE A 270 2.73 0.14 27.98
N GLY A 271 2.36 -0.41 26.82
CA GLY A 271 1.96 0.34 25.63
C GLY A 271 0.50 0.07 25.31
N LEU A 272 -0.26 1.10 24.97
CA LEU A 272 -1.65 0.96 24.55
C LEU A 272 -1.96 1.96 23.43
N SER A 273 -2.62 1.49 22.39
CA SER A 273 -3.18 2.35 21.34
C SER A 273 -4.53 1.82 20.89
N THR A 274 -5.42 2.73 20.51
CA THR A 274 -6.71 2.43 19.89
C THR A 274 -6.80 3.16 18.57
N GLY A 275 -7.51 2.57 17.60
CA GLY A 275 -7.56 3.10 16.25
C GLY A 275 -8.90 2.85 15.59
N LEU A 276 -9.36 3.83 14.81
CA LEU A 276 -10.52 3.75 13.95
C LEU A 276 -10.10 4.02 12.50
N ARG A 277 -10.67 3.28 11.56
CA ARG A 277 -10.49 3.49 10.12
C ARG A 277 -11.85 3.47 9.45
N PHE A 278 -12.12 4.51 8.67
CA PHE A 278 -13.28 4.58 7.80
C PHE A 278 -12.81 4.69 6.36
N THR A 279 -13.24 3.77 5.51
CA THR A 279 -12.87 3.73 4.09
C THR A 279 -14.13 3.71 3.23
N THR A 280 -14.14 4.55 2.20
CA THR A 280 -15.14 4.46 1.12
C THR A 280 -14.50 3.75 -0.04
N LEU A 281 -15.09 2.63 -0.45
CA LEU A 281 -14.55 1.85 -1.56
C LEU A 281 -15.02 2.46 -2.87
N ALA A 282 -14.14 2.45 -3.87
CA ALA A 282 -14.53 2.83 -5.22
C ALA A 282 -15.64 1.90 -5.69
N SER A 283 -16.79 2.44 -6.09
CA SER A 283 -17.82 1.66 -6.76
C SER A 283 -17.18 1.00 -7.97
N HIS A 284 -17.18 -0.33 -8.02
CA HIS A 284 -16.74 -1.05 -9.19
C HIS A 284 -17.67 -0.65 -10.34
N ILE A 285 -17.24 0.33 -11.15
CA ILE A 285 -17.91 0.63 -12.42
C ILE A 285 -17.53 -0.56 -13.30
N THR A 286 -18.32 -1.63 -13.23
CA THR A 286 -18.35 -2.59 -14.32
C THR A 286 -18.65 -1.77 -15.58
N PRO A 287 -17.81 -1.84 -16.64
CA PRO A 287 -18.29 -1.42 -17.94
C PRO A 287 -19.46 -2.33 -18.25
N THR A 288 -20.67 -1.78 -18.22
CA THR A 288 -21.87 -2.48 -18.64
C THR A 288 -21.68 -2.87 -20.10
N ASP A 289 -21.56 -4.18 -20.34
CA ASP A 289 -21.70 -4.74 -21.66
C ASP A 289 -23.08 -4.33 -22.23
N SER A 290 -23.03 -3.82 -23.46
CA SER A 290 -24.11 -3.72 -24.45
C SER A 290 -25.52 -3.34 -23.97
N ALA A 291 -25.85 -2.08 -24.24
CA ALA A 291 -27.10 -1.62 -24.85
C ALA A 291 -28.35 -2.51 -24.72
N GLU A 292 -29.32 -2.04 -23.93
CA GLU A 292 -30.73 -2.09 -24.34
C GLU A 292 -31.28 -0.66 -24.44
N VAL A 293 -31.72 -0.35 -25.66
CA VAL A 293 -32.34 0.90 -26.07
C VAL A 293 -33.76 0.93 -25.49
N GLY A 294 -33.95 1.71 -24.43
CA GLY A 294 -35.25 2.06 -23.87
C GLY A 294 -35.48 3.57 -23.96
N SER A 295 -36.56 3.95 -24.63
CA SER A 295 -36.96 5.30 -25.04
C SER A 295 -36.91 6.41 -23.97
N ARG A 296 -36.41 7.59 -24.39
CA ARG A 296 -36.60 8.91 -23.75
C ARG A 296 -38.08 9.21 -23.46
N PRO A 297 -38.35 10.00 -22.41
CA PRO A 297 -38.80 11.36 -22.73
C PRO A 297 -37.97 12.43 -22.03
N GLY A 298 -37.85 13.57 -22.71
CA GLY A 298 -37.02 14.68 -22.30
C GLY A 298 -37.66 15.55 -21.23
N SER A 299 -36.86 15.93 -20.25
CA SER A 299 -36.90 17.24 -19.60
C SER A 299 -35.52 17.51 -18.99
N LYS A 300 -34.96 18.67 -19.28
CA LYS A 300 -33.73 19.16 -18.65
C LYS A 300 -34.13 19.66 -17.25
N PRO A 301 -33.54 19.20 -16.13
CA PRO A 301 -33.84 19.83 -14.85
C PRO A 301 -33.07 21.16 -14.79
N LEU A 302 -33.85 22.23 -14.68
CA LEU A 302 -33.39 23.57 -14.37
C LEU A 302 -32.93 23.58 -12.90
N ALA A 303 -31.79 24.23 -12.65
CA ALA A 303 -31.28 24.43 -11.30
C ALA A 303 -32.24 25.32 -10.48
N GLY A 304 -32.49 24.91 -9.23
CA GLY A 304 -33.03 25.78 -8.19
C GLY A 304 -34.54 25.75 -8.00
N THR A 305 -35.06 24.73 -7.30
CA THR A 305 -36.27 24.88 -6.47
C THR A 305 -36.17 24.00 -5.21
N SER A 306 -36.64 24.55 -4.10
CA SER A 306 -36.47 24.15 -2.71
C SER A 306 -37.29 22.94 -2.24
N ALA A 307 -37.73 22.06 -3.16
CA ALA A 307 -38.58 20.91 -2.84
C ALA A 307 -37.82 19.60 -2.52
N ALA A 308 -36.48 19.63 -2.48
CA ALA A 308 -35.65 18.46 -2.14
C ALA A 308 -35.41 18.28 -0.62
N LEU A 309 -35.99 19.13 0.24
CA LEU A 309 -35.72 19.13 1.68
C LEU A 309 -36.72 18.33 2.53
N SER A 310 -37.84 17.89 1.98
CA SER A 310 -38.92 17.24 2.75
C SER A 310 -38.93 15.71 2.71
N SER A 311 -38.13 15.06 1.85
CA SER A 311 -37.98 13.59 1.83
C SER A 311 -36.73 13.10 2.58
N ALA A 312 -36.03 13.98 3.30
CA ALA A 312 -34.77 13.67 3.98
C ALA A 312 -34.92 13.31 5.47
N LEU A 313 -36.14 13.19 6.02
CA LEU A 313 -36.34 13.04 7.46
C LEU A 313 -36.66 11.61 7.98
N LEU A 314 -36.65 10.58 7.13
CA LEU A 314 -37.01 9.21 7.56
C LEU A 314 -36.07 8.09 7.04
N THR A 315 -34.81 8.39 6.76
CA THR A 315 -33.80 7.35 6.44
C THR A 315 -32.52 7.57 7.24
N PRO A 316 -31.93 6.55 7.89
CA PRO A 316 -30.80 6.74 8.79
C PRO A 316 -29.54 7.14 8.01
N ALA A 317 -28.93 8.25 8.45
CA ALA A 317 -27.54 8.68 8.21
C ALA A 317 -26.97 8.46 6.79
N ASN A 318 -27.43 9.25 5.82
CA ASN A 318 -26.79 9.39 4.52
C ASN A 318 -25.71 10.50 4.61
N VAL A 319 -24.49 10.12 4.97
CA VAL A 319 -23.32 11.01 4.87
C VAL A 319 -23.17 11.42 3.40
N SER A 320 -23.04 12.72 3.14
CA SER A 320 -22.85 13.34 1.83
C SER A 320 -21.81 12.58 1.00
N GLN A 321 -22.27 11.81 0.01
CA GLN A 321 -21.45 10.81 -0.68
C GLN A 321 -20.44 11.49 -1.61
N SER A 322 -19.16 11.41 -1.26
CA SER A 322 -18.05 11.81 -2.11
C SER A 322 -17.96 10.93 -3.36
N SER A 323 -17.66 11.53 -4.53
CA SER A 323 -17.48 10.82 -5.80
C SER A 323 -16.16 10.07 -5.92
N PHE A 324 -15.25 10.25 -4.96
CA PHE A 324 -13.92 9.68 -4.95
C PHE A 324 -13.68 8.84 -3.68
N PRO A 325 -12.90 7.74 -3.76
CA PRO A 325 -12.55 6.94 -2.60
C PRO A 325 -11.66 7.74 -1.65
N TYR A 326 -11.93 7.59 -0.36
CA TYR A 326 -11.17 8.21 0.72
C TYR A 326 -11.07 7.29 1.93
N THR A 327 -9.99 7.47 2.67
CA THR A 327 -9.64 6.74 3.89
C THR A 327 -9.38 7.75 4.99
N MET A 328 -10.17 7.70 6.06
CA MET A 328 -9.96 8.47 7.27
C MET A 328 -9.52 7.52 8.38
N THR A 329 -8.47 7.89 9.11
CA THR A 329 -8.03 7.12 10.29
C THR A 329 -7.88 8.04 11.48
N LEU A 330 -8.17 7.51 12.67
CA LEU A 330 -8.01 8.19 13.93
C LEU A 330 -7.33 7.22 14.89
N THR A 331 -6.14 7.55 15.36
CA THR A 331 -5.40 6.75 16.35
C THR A 331 -5.19 7.55 17.62
N LEU A 332 -5.44 6.90 18.76
CA LEU A 332 -5.32 7.47 20.09
C LEU A 332 -4.39 6.58 20.93
N ASN A 333 -3.33 7.18 21.47
CA ASN A 333 -2.51 6.59 22.52
C ASN A 333 -2.83 7.31 23.84
N PRO A 334 -3.67 6.72 24.71
CA PRO A 334 -4.11 7.39 25.93
C PRO A 334 -3.00 7.52 26.98
N ILE A 335 -1.94 6.69 26.93
CA ILE A 335 -0.84 6.74 27.91
C ILE A 335 0.03 7.99 27.66
N ILE A 336 0.32 8.27 26.38
CA ILE A 336 1.17 9.40 25.98
C ILE A 336 0.34 10.66 25.69
N GLY A 337 -0.98 10.52 25.57
CA GLY A 337 -1.88 11.61 25.17
C GLY A 337 -1.77 11.98 23.69
N ALA A 338 -1.21 11.10 22.85
CA ALA A 338 -1.04 11.35 21.43
C ALA A 338 -2.31 10.98 20.65
N LEU A 339 -2.84 11.94 19.90
CA LEU A 339 -3.99 11.82 19.01
C LEU A 339 -3.51 12.11 17.58
N ALA A 340 -3.64 11.16 16.67
CA ALA A 340 -3.32 11.37 15.26
C ALA A 340 -4.56 11.13 14.39
N SER A 341 -4.83 12.06 13.49
CA SER A 341 -5.93 12.02 12.53
C SER A 341 -5.37 12.11 11.12
N THR A 342 -5.71 11.15 10.27
CA THR A 342 -5.26 11.12 8.88
C THR A 342 -6.44 11.12 7.94
N TYR A 343 -6.31 11.86 6.84
CA TYR A 343 -7.29 11.89 5.77
C TYR A 343 -6.57 11.72 4.43
N SER A 344 -6.82 10.60 3.77
CA SER A 344 -6.23 10.25 2.47
C SER A 344 -7.33 10.13 1.43
N VAL A 345 -7.11 10.71 0.26
CA VAL A 345 -8.09 10.81 -0.81
C VAL A 345 -7.42 10.47 -2.13
N LYS A 346 -8.17 9.82 -3.03
CA LYS A 346 -7.73 9.58 -4.40
C LYS A 346 -8.71 10.24 -5.39
N PRO A 347 -8.54 11.56 -5.67
CA PRO A 347 -9.48 12.30 -6.52
C PRO A 347 -9.49 11.83 -7.97
N THR A 348 -8.36 11.29 -8.45
CA THR A 348 -8.24 10.72 -9.80
C THR A 348 -7.48 9.41 -9.73
N SER A 349 -7.57 8.57 -10.77
CA SER A 349 -6.81 7.30 -10.84
C SER A 349 -5.29 7.48 -10.76
N ASN A 350 -4.79 8.70 -10.96
CA ASN A 350 -3.39 9.05 -11.04
C ASN A 350 -2.93 10.06 -9.97
N LEU A 351 -3.82 10.51 -9.09
CA LEU A 351 -3.51 11.48 -8.04
C LEU A 351 -4.06 10.96 -6.72
N ALA A 352 -3.21 10.87 -5.72
CA ALA A 352 -3.61 10.69 -4.34
C ALA A 352 -3.05 11.81 -3.47
N LEU A 353 -3.85 12.25 -2.51
CA LEU A 353 -3.51 13.31 -1.56
C LEU A 353 -3.69 12.75 -0.15
N SER A 354 -2.83 13.15 0.77
CA SER A 354 -2.94 12.76 2.17
C SER A 354 -2.59 13.93 3.08
N SER A 355 -3.35 14.07 4.15
CA SER A 355 -3.08 15.01 5.24
C SER A 355 -3.08 14.26 6.55
N ARG A 356 -2.08 14.48 7.39
CA ARG A 356 -1.96 13.93 8.74
C ARG A 356 -1.82 15.06 9.75
N PHE A 357 -2.63 15.01 10.78
CA PHE A 357 -2.63 15.94 11.90
C PHE A 357 -2.34 15.15 13.18
N ASP A 358 -1.19 15.41 13.77
CA ASP A 358 -0.76 14.81 15.03
C ASP A 358 -0.88 15.87 16.12
N PHE A 359 -1.54 15.52 17.22
CA PHE A 359 -1.79 16.39 18.36
C PHE A 359 -1.45 15.65 19.65
N ASN A 360 -0.71 16.30 20.53
CA ASN A 360 -0.45 15.79 21.87
C ASN A 360 -1.27 16.56 22.89
N VAL A 361 -2.18 15.87 23.58
CA VAL A 361 -3.10 16.44 24.56
C VAL A 361 -2.38 17.00 25.79
N TYR A 362 -1.24 16.42 26.18
CA TYR A 362 -0.50 16.87 27.36
C TYR A 362 0.42 18.05 27.09
N SER A 363 1.08 18.09 25.93
CA SER A 363 1.98 19.20 25.56
C SER A 363 1.30 20.30 24.74
N TRP A 364 0.07 20.07 24.27
CA TRP A 364 -0.62 20.93 23.29
C TRP A 364 0.19 21.16 22.01
N GLU A 365 1.15 20.28 21.71
CA GLU A 365 1.92 20.32 20.49
C GLU A 365 1.07 19.77 19.34
N SER A 366 1.04 20.52 18.24
CA SER A 366 0.40 20.09 17.01
C SER A 366 1.42 20.06 15.89
N GLN A 367 1.39 18.97 15.12
CA GLN A 367 2.19 18.80 13.92
C GLN A 367 1.26 18.44 12.77
N TYR A 368 1.52 19.02 11.62
CA TYR A 368 0.74 18.79 10.41
C TYR A 368 1.65 18.41 9.26
N THR A 369 1.27 17.36 8.55
CA THR A 369 2.02 16.84 7.41
C THR A 369 1.09 16.65 6.22
N LEU A 370 1.49 17.24 5.09
CA LEU A 370 0.82 17.12 3.81
C LEU A 370 1.66 16.28 2.87
N GLY A 371 1.00 15.51 2.02
CA GLY A 371 1.68 14.85 0.93
C GLY A 371 0.77 14.52 -0.23
N ALA A 372 1.41 14.29 -1.36
CA ALA A 372 0.76 14.01 -2.62
C ALA A 372 1.54 12.95 -3.38
N GLU A 373 0.82 12.07 -4.05
CA GLU A 373 1.33 11.06 -4.95
C GLU A 373 0.74 11.30 -6.33
N ILE A 374 1.60 11.49 -7.32
CA ILE A 374 1.22 11.80 -8.70
C ILE A 374 1.81 10.74 -9.61
N TRP A 375 0.92 9.95 -10.22
CA TRP A 375 1.23 9.01 -11.28
C TRP A 375 1.13 9.72 -12.62
N ARG A 376 2.22 9.70 -13.38
CA ARG A 376 2.22 10.19 -14.76
C ARG A 376 2.37 8.99 -15.68
N GLY A 377 1.24 8.59 -16.27
CA GLY A 377 1.24 7.75 -17.47
C GLY A 377 1.66 8.58 -18.69
N ARG A 378 1.87 7.90 -19.81
CA ARG A 378 2.18 8.48 -21.12
C ARG A 378 1.54 9.85 -21.30
N GLY A 379 2.37 10.88 -21.49
CA GLY A 379 1.91 12.18 -21.91
C GLY A 379 1.04 11.99 -23.14
N ARG A 380 -0.23 12.44 -23.08
CA ARG A 380 -1.13 12.49 -24.24
C ARG A 380 -0.27 12.88 -25.43
N LYS A 381 -0.16 12.01 -26.44
CA LYS A 381 0.42 12.36 -27.74
C LYS A 381 -0.06 13.77 -28.03
N HIS A 382 0.85 14.71 -28.29
CA HIS A 382 0.46 16.06 -28.69
C HIS A 382 -0.72 15.92 -29.64
N LYS A 383 -1.92 16.36 -29.21
CA LYS A 383 -3.04 16.48 -30.14
C LYS A 383 -2.45 17.32 -31.25
N ALA A 384 -2.31 16.71 -32.43
CA ALA A 384 -1.81 17.39 -33.61
C ALA A 384 -2.50 18.75 -33.61
N LYS A 385 -1.70 19.82 -33.44
CA LYS A 385 -2.21 21.17 -33.43
C LYS A 385 -2.79 21.34 -34.82
N LYS A 386 -4.12 21.29 -34.93
CA LYS A 386 -4.82 21.55 -36.19
C LYS A 386 -4.58 23.03 -36.47
N ILE A 387 -3.52 23.32 -37.22
CA ILE A 387 -3.27 24.63 -37.76
C ILE A 387 -4.10 24.66 -39.04
N ASP A 388 -5.25 25.32 -39.00
CA ASP A 388 -6.00 25.63 -40.22
C ASP A 388 -5.16 26.64 -41.02
N VAL A 389 -4.58 26.18 -42.13
CA VAL A 389 -3.92 27.06 -43.11
C VAL A 389 -4.82 27.14 -44.33
N LYS A 390 -5.23 28.37 -44.68
CA LYS A 390 -5.82 28.72 -45.96
C LYS A 390 -4.75 28.67 -47.06
N GLU A 391 -5.09 28.01 -48.15
CA GLU A 391 -4.47 28.02 -49.49
C GLU A 391 -2.95 27.77 -49.60
N GLY A 392 -2.62 26.68 -50.32
CA GLY A 392 -1.33 26.52 -51.00
C GLY A 392 -0.24 25.80 -50.21
N GLY A 393 -0.32 24.46 -50.16
CA GLY A 393 0.83 23.59 -49.87
C GLY A 393 1.19 23.45 -48.39
N THR A 394 0.40 22.67 -47.64
CA THR A 394 0.68 22.29 -46.25
C THR A 394 1.67 21.13 -46.18
N VAL A 395 2.91 21.40 -45.77
CA VAL A 395 3.81 20.36 -45.25
C VAL A 395 3.30 19.94 -43.88
N LEU A 396 2.57 18.84 -43.86
CA LEU A 396 2.17 18.19 -42.61
C LEU A 396 3.44 17.68 -41.92
N VAL A 397 3.82 18.27 -40.79
CA VAL A 397 4.62 17.54 -39.80
C VAL A 397 3.69 16.53 -39.15
N SER A 398 3.33 15.50 -39.92
CA SER A 398 2.82 14.25 -39.38
C SER A 398 3.86 13.74 -38.39
N ASP A 399 3.40 13.22 -37.25
CA ASP A 399 4.20 12.37 -36.35
C ASP A 399 5.13 11.52 -37.24
N GLU A 400 6.44 11.79 -37.24
CA GLU A 400 7.41 11.29 -38.26
C GLU A 400 7.50 9.75 -38.25
N LEU A 401 6.83 9.13 -37.29
CA LEU A 401 6.73 7.70 -37.01
C LEU A 401 5.30 7.14 -37.13
N ALA A 402 4.29 7.95 -37.48
CA ALA A 402 2.92 7.46 -37.68
C ALA A 402 2.82 6.58 -38.92
N TRP A 403 3.45 6.99 -40.02
CA TRP A 403 3.53 6.18 -41.24
C TRP A 403 4.29 4.86 -40.99
N VAL A 404 5.34 4.89 -40.16
CA VAL A 404 6.06 3.69 -39.73
C VAL A 404 5.15 2.79 -38.91
N LYS A 405 4.38 3.31 -37.96
CA LYS A 405 3.44 2.50 -37.15
C LYS A 405 2.33 1.87 -37.98
N ASP A 406 1.91 2.52 -39.06
CA ASP A 406 0.92 2.00 -39.98
C ASP A 406 1.51 0.90 -40.89
N HIS A 407 2.75 1.08 -41.36
CA HIS A 407 3.47 0.05 -42.13
C HIS A 407 3.99 -1.11 -41.27
N THR A 408 4.12 -0.92 -39.96
CA THR A 408 4.59 -1.93 -38.98
C THR A 408 3.47 -2.44 -38.05
N ALA A 409 2.23 -1.96 -38.23
CA ALA A 409 1.07 -2.85 -38.18
C ALA A 409 1.32 -3.96 -39.23
N ASP A 410 0.48 -4.94 -39.51
CA ASP A 410 0.82 -6.11 -40.35
C ASP A 410 2.03 -6.99 -39.92
N TRP A 411 3.18 -6.44 -39.48
CA TRP A 411 4.39 -7.16 -39.04
C TRP A 411 4.25 -7.85 -37.68
N PHE A 412 3.30 -7.42 -36.86
CA PHE A 412 3.02 -8.02 -35.55
C PHE A 412 1.56 -8.44 -35.48
N SER A 413 1.32 -9.59 -34.86
CA SER A 413 -0.04 -10.02 -34.49
C SER A 413 -0.67 -9.02 -33.50
N ALA A 414 -2.01 -9.00 -33.40
CA ALA A 414 -2.71 -8.08 -32.50
C ALA A 414 -2.26 -8.25 -31.03
N ASP A 415 -2.02 -9.49 -30.60
CA ASP A 415 -1.56 -9.81 -29.24
C ASP A 415 -0.14 -9.31 -28.99
N GLU A 416 0.76 -9.44 -29.96
CA GLU A 416 2.13 -8.91 -29.86
C GLU A 416 2.15 -7.38 -29.80
N ARG A 417 1.21 -6.71 -30.48
CA ARG A 417 1.06 -5.25 -30.39
C ARG A 417 0.62 -4.83 -29.00
N LEU A 418 -0.39 -5.50 -28.43
CA LEU A 418 -0.85 -5.22 -27.07
C LEU A 418 0.29 -5.40 -26.05
N LEU A 419 1.05 -6.49 -26.15
CA LEU A 419 2.21 -6.73 -25.26
C LEU A 419 3.30 -5.65 -25.42
N LYS A 420 3.53 -5.15 -26.64
CA LYS A 420 4.46 -4.05 -26.90
C LYS A 420 3.96 -2.72 -26.34
N ASP A 421 2.69 -2.39 -26.58
CA ASP A 421 2.08 -1.17 -26.07
C ASP A 421 2.06 -1.17 -24.55
N GLU A 422 1.68 -2.29 -23.91
CA GLU A 422 1.77 -2.42 -22.47
C GLU A 422 3.21 -2.28 -21.96
N ARG A 423 4.20 -2.85 -22.66
CA ARG A 423 5.61 -2.68 -22.29
C ARG A 423 6.02 -1.20 -22.35
N ILE A 424 5.65 -0.49 -23.41
CA ILE A 424 5.94 0.94 -23.58
C ILE A 424 5.25 1.76 -22.50
N ASP A 425 3.98 1.49 -22.21
CA ASP A 425 3.23 2.19 -21.17
C ASP A 425 3.90 1.98 -19.81
N ARG A 426 4.29 0.74 -19.49
CA ARG A 426 5.05 0.44 -18.26
C ARG A 426 6.42 1.13 -18.24
N GLU A 427 7.13 1.26 -19.36
CA GLU A 427 8.42 1.98 -19.45
C GLU A 427 8.26 3.51 -19.27
N GLN A 428 7.08 4.05 -19.55
CA GLN A 428 6.76 5.48 -19.43
C GLN A 428 6.09 5.87 -18.11
N GLU A 429 5.70 4.90 -17.27
CA GLU A 429 5.16 5.13 -15.94
C GLU A 429 6.19 5.81 -15.02
N ASN A 430 5.77 6.92 -14.41
CA ASN A 430 6.57 7.66 -13.44
C ASN A 430 5.71 8.02 -12.23
N VAL A 431 6.32 8.00 -11.06
CA VAL A 431 5.69 8.39 -9.79
C VAL A 431 6.46 9.54 -9.19
N ILE A 432 5.74 10.58 -8.79
CA ILE A 432 6.29 11.67 -7.99
C ILE A 432 5.53 11.67 -6.68
N LYS A 433 6.26 11.54 -5.56
CA LYS A 433 5.74 11.80 -4.23
C LYS A 433 6.30 13.11 -3.71
N LEU A 434 5.45 13.88 -3.06
CA LEU A 434 5.79 15.12 -2.41
C LEU A 434 5.30 15.07 -0.96
N ARG A 435 6.09 15.62 -0.05
CA ARG A 435 5.77 15.80 1.36
C ARG A 435 6.15 17.21 1.79
N VAL A 436 5.29 17.81 2.60
CA VAL A 436 5.54 19.09 3.27
C VAL A 436 5.12 18.96 4.73
N ASP A 437 6.07 19.17 5.64
CA ASP A 437 5.83 19.14 7.08
C ASP A 437 5.59 20.57 7.61
N ALA A 438 5.00 20.71 8.80
CA ALA A 438 4.71 22.00 9.44
C ALA A 438 5.96 22.90 9.62
N GLY A 439 7.15 22.30 9.75
CA GLY A 439 8.44 23.01 9.79
C GLY A 439 8.96 23.47 8.42
N CYS A 440 8.13 23.46 7.37
CA CYS A 440 8.52 23.71 5.99
C CYS A 440 9.61 22.76 5.46
N ASN A 441 9.72 21.56 6.03
CA ASN A 441 10.56 20.52 5.46
C ASN A 441 9.85 19.93 4.24
N ILE A 442 10.53 19.94 3.09
CA ILE A 442 9.99 19.47 1.82
C ILE A 442 10.74 18.21 1.42
N GLY A 443 10.00 17.11 1.24
CA GLY A 443 10.51 15.86 0.66
C GLY A 443 9.93 15.66 -0.73
N ALA A 444 10.75 15.28 -1.70
CA ALA A 444 10.33 14.88 -3.02
C ALA A 444 11.00 13.55 -3.39
N LEU A 445 10.22 12.60 -3.91
CA LEU A 445 10.72 11.32 -4.39
C LEU A 445 10.20 11.09 -5.80
N TRP A 446 11.10 10.94 -6.76
CA TRP A 446 10.79 10.60 -8.14
C TRP A 446 11.21 9.16 -8.41
N THR A 447 10.28 8.31 -8.80
CA THR A 447 10.55 6.92 -9.17
C THR A 447 10.09 6.65 -10.60
N ARG A 448 10.96 6.04 -11.39
CA ARG A 448 10.74 5.80 -12.82
C ARG A 448 11.45 4.52 -13.27
N ARG A 449 10.93 3.87 -14.31
CA ARG A 449 11.68 2.86 -15.06
C ARG A 449 12.51 3.50 -16.18
N VAL A 450 13.77 3.10 -16.27
CA VAL A 450 14.69 3.45 -17.36
C VAL A 450 15.19 2.14 -17.98
N LYS A 451 14.59 1.74 -19.11
CA LYS A 451 14.85 0.45 -19.77
C LYS A 451 14.65 -0.74 -18.81
N SER A 452 15.73 -1.42 -18.43
CA SER A 452 15.76 -2.54 -17.48
C SER A 452 16.11 -2.13 -16.05
N LEU A 453 16.22 -0.84 -15.75
CA LEU A 453 16.57 -0.34 -14.43
C LEU A 453 15.37 0.37 -13.81
N LEU A 454 15.17 0.17 -12.52
CA LEU A 454 14.24 0.96 -11.73
C LEU A 454 15.06 2.02 -10.98
N VAL A 455 14.74 3.29 -11.21
CA VAL A 455 15.49 4.41 -10.66
C VAL A 455 14.58 5.19 -9.72
N SER A 456 15.07 5.49 -8.53
CA SER A 456 14.40 6.32 -7.52
C SER A 456 15.36 7.43 -7.08
N ALA A 457 15.03 8.67 -7.37
CA ALA A 457 15.78 9.85 -6.95
C ALA A 457 15.00 10.60 -5.88
N GLY A 458 15.66 10.96 -4.78
CA GLY A 458 15.06 11.66 -3.66
C GLY A 458 15.76 12.98 -3.37
N VAL A 459 14.98 13.98 -2.99
CA VAL A 459 15.46 15.26 -2.50
C VAL A 459 14.72 15.60 -1.22
N SER A 460 15.45 15.95 -0.16
CA SER A 460 14.88 16.53 1.05
C SER A 460 15.50 17.90 1.28
N VAL A 461 14.67 18.89 1.60
CA VAL A 461 15.08 20.28 1.82
C VAL A 461 14.46 20.78 3.12
N SER A 462 15.29 21.35 3.99
CA SER A 462 14.88 21.89 5.29
C SER A 462 15.39 23.34 5.45
N PRO A 463 14.59 24.24 6.05
CA PRO A 463 15.05 25.59 6.33
C PRO A 463 16.14 25.55 7.42
N VAL A 464 17.16 26.40 7.31
CA VAL A 464 18.18 26.51 8.37
C VAL A 464 17.55 27.24 9.55
N SER A 465 17.42 26.60 10.71
CA SER A 465 16.83 27.25 11.88
C SER A 465 17.74 28.39 12.37
N SER A 466 17.18 29.58 12.52
CA SER A 466 17.90 30.79 12.94
C SER A 466 18.28 30.79 14.43
N SER A 467 17.95 29.75 15.20
CA SER A 467 18.07 29.75 16.67
C SER A 467 19.48 29.43 17.20
N THR A 468 20.39 28.93 16.36
CA THR A 468 21.80 28.66 16.76
C THR A 468 22.79 29.74 16.33
N SER A 469 22.35 30.84 15.72
CA SER A 469 23.24 31.92 15.26
C SER A 469 23.54 33.02 16.29
N MET A 470 23.04 32.93 17.53
CA MET A 470 23.29 33.98 18.54
C MET A 470 24.53 33.77 19.40
N LEU A 471 25.25 32.64 19.27
CA LEU A 471 26.46 32.37 20.07
C LEU A 471 27.72 32.01 19.27
N ARG A 472 27.68 32.07 17.93
CA ARG A 472 28.87 31.81 17.11
C ARG A 472 29.26 33.08 16.35
N ARG A 473 30.21 33.82 16.93
CA ARG A 473 30.98 34.87 16.23
C ARG A 473 31.48 34.29 14.91
N ASP A 474 31.18 34.99 13.83
CA ASP A 474 31.76 34.91 12.49
C ASP A 474 32.47 33.60 12.13
N THR A 475 31.73 32.69 11.52
CA THR A 475 32.20 31.78 10.46
C THR A 475 30.96 31.21 9.77
N GLY A 476 30.16 32.10 9.16
CA GLY A 476 29.09 31.66 8.27
C GLY A 476 29.69 30.99 7.04
N MET A 477 29.25 29.77 6.72
CA MET A 477 29.60 29.09 5.49
C MET A 477 28.97 29.86 4.33
N LEU A 478 29.71 30.82 3.77
CA LEU A 478 29.35 31.62 2.61
C LEU A 478 29.41 30.69 1.37
N ASP A 479 28.38 30.71 0.54
CA ASP A 479 28.52 30.22 -0.85
C ASP A 479 29.60 31.07 -1.56
N PRO A 480 30.25 30.59 -2.64
CA PRO A 480 31.30 31.32 -3.35
C PRO A 480 30.89 32.71 -3.86
N GLU A 481 29.60 33.05 -3.85
CA GLU A 481 29.02 34.35 -4.19
C GLU A 481 28.60 35.23 -2.98
N GLY A 482 28.95 34.86 -1.74
CA GLY A 482 28.70 35.68 -0.56
C GLY A 482 27.24 35.72 -0.06
N ARG A 483 26.36 34.83 -0.55
CA ARG A 483 24.95 34.76 -0.14
C ARG A 483 24.77 33.85 1.09
N ARG A 484 23.91 34.25 2.03
CA ARG A 484 23.53 33.42 3.18
C ARG A 484 22.68 32.23 2.72
N LYS A 485 23.17 31.01 2.95
CA LYS A 485 22.45 29.76 2.64
C LYS A 485 21.23 29.60 3.55
N ARG A 486 20.04 29.85 3.00
CA ARG A 486 18.74 29.81 3.73
C ARG A 486 18.17 28.39 3.89
N TRP A 487 18.65 27.44 3.08
CA TRP A 487 18.14 26.08 3.01
C TRP A 487 19.28 25.06 2.98
N THR A 488 19.12 23.97 3.71
CA THR A 488 19.97 22.77 3.58
C THR A 488 19.17 21.69 2.87
N GLY A 489 19.84 20.86 2.08
CA GLY A 489 19.18 19.75 1.41
C GLY A 489 20.09 18.54 1.25
N LYS A 490 19.47 17.37 1.15
CA LYS A 490 20.11 16.10 0.83
C LYS A 490 19.51 15.55 -0.45
N VAL A 491 20.34 14.95 -1.28
CA VAL A 491 19.94 14.31 -2.53
C VAL A 491 20.52 12.91 -2.53
N GLY A 492 19.74 11.94 -2.99
CA GLY A 492 20.22 10.57 -3.15
C GLY A 492 19.55 9.88 -4.34
N LEU A 493 20.14 8.76 -4.73
CA LEU A 493 19.78 8.01 -5.91
C LEU A 493 19.82 6.52 -5.58
N SER A 494 18.71 5.82 -5.78
CA SER A 494 18.64 4.37 -5.67
C SER A 494 18.37 3.78 -7.04
N VAL A 495 19.18 2.81 -7.45
CA VAL A 495 19.02 2.07 -8.71
C VAL A 495 18.82 0.60 -8.37
N ALA A 496 17.74 0.00 -8.87
CA ALA A 496 17.46 -1.41 -8.72
C ALA A 496 17.44 -2.13 -10.07
N TYR A 497 18.09 -3.28 -10.10
CA TYR A 497 18.12 -4.23 -11.22
C TYR A 497 17.71 -5.61 -10.71
N SER A 498 16.80 -6.26 -11.44
CA SER A 498 16.29 -7.59 -11.10
C SER A 498 16.18 -8.46 -12.33
N THR A 499 16.59 -9.73 -12.20
CA THR A 499 16.66 -10.73 -13.29
C THR A 499 15.71 -11.90 -13.09
#